data_AF-A0A1I7U9R4-F1
#
_entry.id   AF-A0A1I7U9R4-F1
#
_cell.length_a   1.000
_cell.length_b   1.000
_cell.length_c   1.000
_cell.angle_alpha   90.00
_cell.angle_beta   90.00
_cell.angle_gamma   90.00
#
_symmetry.space_group_name_H-M   'P 1'
#
loop_
_entity.id
_entity.type
_entity.pdbx_description
1 polymer ?
#
loop_
_entity_poly.entity_id
_entity_poly.type
_entity_poly.pdbx_seq_one_letter_code
_entity_poly.pdbx_strand_id
1 'polypeptide(L)'
;MSGYTLGVLTNTGISEFYMVVLVLLACTYVLLSMLAIFENRLHIICDYFWIRYWNKIRMPWIIGHYIVGLLIFIPMKSFIPEQEPAKKAVFEILTCLPDYVHDAPVFVLAETYTYHLIALVSLLVSGCIEAGIIINCLNFFIVRQLKRKRISRVTLKLQIKFLIVISIQMLVPALLMVIPLTYSWVCIVYNYYNQAIMNIVIAMETMHGLFSTLTMIFIHHPYRTAVFNMFPKWSKRVAPGENTSMFQNGSAFPTIN
;
A
#
# COMPACT_ATOMS: atom_id res chain seq x y z
N MET A 1 20.09 -8.79 14.36
CA MET A 1 19.78 -7.98 13.16
C MET A 1 20.71 -6.78 13.14
N SER A 2 21.45 -6.57 12.06
CA SER A 2 22.45 -5.52 11.93
C SER A 2 22.55 -5.01 10.49
N GLY A 3 23.06 -3.79 10.31
CA GLY A 3 23.26 -3.15 9.01
C GLY A 3 23.59 -1.67 9.18
N TYR A 4 23.73 -0.95 8.07
CA TYR A 4 23.88 0.51 8.03
C TYR A 4 22.96 1.07 6.94
N THR A 5 22.50 2.30 7.09
CA THR A 5 21.71 2.96 6.03
C THR A 5 22.60 3.76 5.09
N LEU A 6 22.05 4.11 3.93
CA LEU A 6 22.68 4.99 2.95
C LEU A 6 21.67 6.06 2.53
N GLY A 7 22.11 7.31 2.49
CA GLY A 7 21.33 8.42 1.94
C GLY A 7 21.45 9.71 2.73
N VAL A 8 20.55 10.65 2.41
CA VAL A 8 20.57 12.02 2.96
C VAL A 8 20.45 12.03 4.49
N LEU A 9 19.59 11.18 5.06
CA LEU A 9 19.35 11.18 6.51
C LEU A 9 20.59 10.71 7.30
N THR A 10 21.27 9.66 6.82
CA THR A 10 22.56 9.19 7.32
C THR A 10 23.62 10.30 7.23
N ASN A 11 23.71 11.00 6.09
CA ASN A 11 24.64 12.11 5.89
C ASN A 11 24.35 13.33 6.80
N THR A 12 23.11 13.50 7.28
CA THR A 12 22.75 14.53 8.27
C THR A 12 22.99 14.13 9.73
N GLY A 13 23.54 12.93 9.98
CA GLY A 13 23.85 12.45 11.34
C GLY A 13 22.64 11.98 12.15
N ILE A 14 21.52 11.66 11.49
CA ILE A 14 20.35 11.08 12.17
C ILE A 14 20.72 9.65 12.61
N SER A 15 20.39 9.29 13.86
CA SER A 15 20.66 7.94 14.38
C SER A 15 19.89 6.86 13.62
N GLU A 16 20.59 5.78 13.28
CA GLU A 16 20.07 4.58 12.61
C GLU A 16 18.78 4.04 13.24
N PHE A 17 18.67 4.07 14.57
CA PHE A 17 17.45 3.67 15.27
C PHE A 17 16.21 4.45 14.82
N TYR A 18 16.30 5.78 14.68
CA TYR A 18 15.17 6.59 14.25
C TYR A 18 14.81 6.34 12.79
N MET A 19 15.79 6.04 11.93
CA MET A 19 15.54 5.69 10.53
C MET A 19 14.84 4.34 10.40
N VAL A 20 15.25 3.34 11.18
CA VAL A 20 14.54 2.05 11.27
C VAL A 20 13.09 2.24 11.74
N VAL A 21 12.87 2.97 12.84
CA VAL A 21 11.51 3.23 13.37
C VAL A 21 10.66 3.99 12.36
N LEU A 22 11.22 4.96 11.63
CA LEU A 22 10.53 5.70 10.56
C LEU A 22 10.03 4.76 9.45
N VAL A 23 10.86 3.82 8.99
CA VAL A 23 10.48 2.84 7.95
C VAL A 23 9.38 1.89 8.44
N LEU A 24 9.50 1.37 9.67
CA LEU A 24 8.50 0.46 10.24
C LEU A 24 7.15 1.15 10.48
N LEU A 25 7.17 2.42 10.91
CA LEU A 25 5.97 3.27 11.00
C LEU A 25 5.34 3.52 9.63
N ALA A 26 6.15 3.82 8.61
CA ALA A 26 5.65 4.04 7.26
C ALA A 26 4.94 2.80 6.70
N CYS A 27 5.55 1.61 6.83
CA CYS A 27 4.95 0.36 6.37
C CYS A 27 3.66 0.03 7.15
N THR A 28 3.67 0.24 8.47
CA THR A 28 2.50 0.09 9.35
C THR A 28 1.34 0.99 8.93
N TYR A 29 1.61 2.29 8.76
CA TYR A 29 0.58 3.27 8.40
C TYR A 29 0.07 3.09 6.97
N VAL A 30 0.88 2.56 6.06
CA VAL A 30 0.41 2.10 4.75
C VAL A 30 -0.63 0.98 4.91
N LEU A 31 -0.34 -0.07 5.68
CA LEU A 31 -1.29 -1.17 5.92
C LEU A 31 -2.59 -0.68 6.60
N LEU A 32 -2.48 0.19 7.61
CA LEU A 32 -3.64 0.82 8.26
C LEU A 32 -4.46 1.70 7.30
N SER A 33 -3.80 2.41 6.37
CA SER A 33 -4.51 3.19 5.35
C SER A 33 -5.31 2.29 4.40
N MET A 34 -4.82 1.09 4.08
CA MET A 34 -5.55 0.11 3.28
C MET A 34 -6.80 -0.39 3.99
N LEU A 35 -6.69 -0.71 5.29
CA LEU A 35 -7.83 -1.07 6.14
C LEU A 35 -8.88 0.05 6.20
N ALA A 36 -8.44 1.29 6.42
CA ALA A 36 -9.32 2.45 6.45
C ALA A 36 -10.04 2.67 5.10
N ILE A 37 -9.40 2.36 3.96
CA ILE A 37 -10.07 2.41 2.64
C ILE A 37 -11.15 1.32 2.55
N PHE A 38 -10.87 0.08 2.92
CA PHE A 38 -11.86 -1.00 2.90
C PHE A 38 -13.05 -0.71 3.83
N GLU A 39 -12.78 -0.27 5.06
CA GLU A 39 -13.79 0.16 6.02
C GLU A 39 -14.64 1.30 5.46
N ASN A 40 -14.03 2.31 4.84
CA ASN A 40 -14.75 3.43 4.23
C ASN A 40 -15.68 2.98 3.09
N ARG A 41 -15.31 1.94 2.33
CA ARG A 41 -16.18 1.37 1.29
C ARG A 41 -17.33 0.57 1.88
N LEU A 42 -17.09 -0.23 2.93
CA LEU A 42 -18.14 -0.89 3.68
C LEU A 42 -19.14 0.16 4.22
N HIS A 43 -18.65 1.23 4.82
CA HIS A 43 -19.46 2.31 5.39
C HIS A 43 -20.35 3.04 4.36
N ILE A 44 -19.81 3.38 3.19
CA ILE A 44 -20.55 4.11 2.14
C ILE A 44 -21.56 3.21 1.42
N ILE A 45 -21.24 1.93 1.20
CA ILE A 45 -22.04 1.02 0.37
C ILE A 45 -23.10 0.26 1.21
N CYS A 46 -22.79 -0.05 2.47
CA CYS A 46 -23.60 -0.97 3.27
C CYS A 46 -24.48 -0.26 4.31
N ASP A 47 -25.80 -0.29 4.10
CA ASP A 47 -26.80 0.06 5.12
C ASP A 47 -27.07 -1.15 6.03
N TYR A 48 -26.29 -1.28 7.11
CA TYR A 48 -26.43 -2.32 8.13
C TYR A 48 -27.00 -1.76 9.43
N PHE A 49 -27.73 -2.58 10.19
CA PHE A 49 -28.49 -2.16 11.38
C PHE A 49 -27.65 -1.40 12.44
N TRP A 50 -26.37 -1.76 12.56
CA TRP A 50 -25.44 -1.17 13.52
C TRP A 50 -24.72 0.10 13.02
N ILE A 51 -25.01 0.62 11.82
CA ILE A 51 -24.28 1.76 11.23
C ILE A 51 -24.33 3.02 12.10
N ARG A 52 -25.46 3.26 12.80
CA ARG A 52 -25.60 4.38 13.75
C ARG A 52 -24.65 4.29 14.94
N TYR A 53 -24.31 3.08 15.37
CA TYR A 53 -23.35 2.80 16.44
C TYR A 53 -21.92 2.89 15.89
N TRP A 54 -21.66 2.26 14.74
CA TRP A 54 -20.36 2.32 14.07
C TRP A 54 -19.93 3.75 13.77
N ASN A 55 -20.83 4.63 13.32
CA ASN A 55 -20.55 6.06 13.10
C ASN A 55 -19.89 6.76 14.30
N LYS A 56 -20.20 6.35 15.54
CA LYS A 56 -19.62 6.94 16.76
C LYS A 56 -18.24 6.37 17.10
N ILE A 57 -17.98 5.11 16.72
CA ILE A 57 -16.77 4.36 17.10
C ILE A 57 -15.73 4.34 15.97
N ARG A 58 -16.13 4.54 14.72
CA ARG A 58 -15.27 4.55 13.53
C ARG A 58 -14.02 5.42 13.70
N MET A 59 -14.20 6.68 14.10
CA MET A 59 -13.05 7.60 14.28
C MET A 59 -12.15 7.19 15.46
N PRO A 60 -12.69 6.89 16.67
CA PRO A 60 -11.90 6.26 17.74
C PRO A 60 -11.16 4.97 17.34
N TRP A 61 -11.79 4.10 16.53
CA TRP A 61 -11.19 2.85 16.04
C TRP A 61 -10.01 3.13 15.10
N ILE A 62 -10.17 4.04 14.13
CA ILE A 62 -9.06 4.46 13.26
C ILE A 62 -7.92 5.07 14.09
N ILE A 63 -8.23 6.03 14.97
CA ILE A 63 -7.22 6.71 15.82
C ILE A 63 -6.49 5.70 16.71
N GLY A 64 -7.23 4.76 17.32
CA GLY A 64 -6.67 3.68 18.12
C GLY A 64 -5.66 2.82 17.35
N HIS A 65 -5.93 2.50 16.09
CA HIS A 65 -4.99 1.76 15.25
C HIS A 65 -3.69 2.52 14.99
N TYR A 66 -3.76 3.81 14.66
CA TYR A 66 -2.55 4.64 14.49
C TYR A 66 -1.76 4.76 15.80
N ILE A 67 -2.43 4.88 16.95
CA ILE A 67 -1.77 4.92 18.26
C ILE A 67 -1.10 3.57 18.57
N VAL A 68 -1.79 2.43 18.39
CA VAL A 68 -1.21 1.10 18.62
C VAL A 68 0.00 0.86 17.70
N GLY A 69 -0.11 1.24 16.42
CA GLY A 69 1.00 1.17 15.46
C GLY A 69 2.20 2.04 15.84
N LEU A 70 2.01 3.13 16.59
CA LEU A 70 3.11 3.91 17.17
C LEU A 70 3.69 3.25 18.42
N LEU A 71 2.83 2.86 19.36
CA LEU A 71 3.23 2.34 20.67
C LEU A 71 3.98 1.01 20.57
N ILE A 72 3.67 0.16 19.58
CA ILE A 72 4.30 -1.16 19.41
C ILE A 72 5.80 -1.09 19.09
N PHE A 73 6.30 0.05 18.58
CA PHE A 73 7.73 0.23 18.27
C PHE A 73 8.51 0.91 19.40
N ILE A 74 7.85 1.47 20.41
CA ILE A 74 8.54 2.14 21.54
C ILE A 74 9.44 1.16 22.33
N PRO A 75 9.00 -0.06 22.68
CA PRO A 75 9.84 -0.98 23.46
C PRO A 75 11.08 -1.48 22.73
N MET A 76 11.15 -1.37 21.39
CA MET A 76 12.32 -1.78 20.59
C MET A 76 13.60 -1.11 21.09
N LYS A 77 13.53 0.13 21.58
CA LYS A 77 14.68 0.85 22.12
C LYS A 77 15.35 0.11 23.28
N SER A 78 14.58 -0.61 24.09
CA SER A 78 15.08 -1.38 25.24
C SER A 78 15.76 -2.70 24.85
N PHE A 79 15.70 -3.10 23.58
CA PHE A 79 16.34 -4.30 23.03
C PHE A 79 17.61 -3.98 22.22
N ILE A 80 18.00 -2.71 22.12
CA ILE A 80 19.25 -2.29 21.46
C ILE A 80 20.42 -2.67 22.38
N PRO A 81 21.37 -3.52 21.93
CA PRO A 81 22.53 -3.89 22.71
C PRO A 81 23.56 -2.76 22.78
N GLU A 82 24.54 -2.87 23.68
CA GLU A 82 25.75 -2.06 23.65
C GLU A 82 26.48 -2.28 22.30
N GLN A 83 26.70 -1.19 21.56
CA GLN A 83 27.00 -1.29 20.13
C GLN A 83 28.41 -1.84 19.85
N GLU A 84 29.42 -1.51 20.64
CA GLU A 84 30.78 -1.97 20.42
C GLU A 84 30.96 -3.50 20.59
N PRO A 85 30.55 -4.14 21.71
CA PRO A 85 30.63 -5.60 21.82
C PRO A 85 29.72 -6.30 20.80
N ALA A 86 28.53 -5.76 20.51
CA ALA A 86 27.60 -6.36 19.56
C ALA A 86 28.12 -6.32 18.11
N LYS A 87 28.72 -5.21 17.66
CA LYS A 87 29.38 -5.12 16.33
C LYS A 87 30.52 -6.12 16.23
N LYS A 88 31.37 -6.22 17.27
CA LYS A 88 32.49 -7.17 17.28
C LYS A 88 31.99 -8.60 17.13
N ALA A 89 30.97 -9.01 17.89
CA ALA A 89 30.36 -10.33 17.77
C ALA A 89 29.80 -10.59 16.35
N VAL A 90 29.15 -9.60 15.74
CA VAL A 90 28.65 -9.70 14.34
C VAL A 90 29.80 -9.90 13.35
N PHE A 91 30.92 -9.20 13.50
CA PHE A 91 32.10 -9.35 12.61
C PHE A 91 32.86 -10.66 12.85
N GLU A 92 32.90 -11.18 14.09
CA GLU A 92 33.45 -12.51 14.40
C GLU A 92 32.61 -13.65 13.80
N ILE A 93 31.28 -13.48 13.70
CA ILE A 93 30.37 -14.43 13.04
C ILE A 93 30.49 -14.33 11.50
N LEU A 94 30.60 -13.10 10.97
CA LEU A 94 30.65 -12.82 9.53
C LEU A 94 32.11 -12.69 9.05
N THR A 95 32.83 -13.81 9.05
CA THR A 95 34.29 -13.86 8.77
C THR A 95 34.71 -13.47 7.34
N CYS A 96 33.77 -13.32 6.41
CA CYS A 96 34.02 -12.96 5.01
C CYS A 96 33.29 -11.64 4.67
N LEU A 97 33.64 -10.58 5.38
CA LEU A 97 33.17 -9.22 5.11
C LEU A 97 34.21 -8.43 4.30
N PRO A 98 33.78 -7.64 3.29
CA PRO A 98 34.67 -6.70 2.62
C PRO A 98 35.08 -5.53 3.53
N ASP A 99 36.27 -4.97 3.29
CA ASP A 99 36.84 -3.84 4.05
C ASP A 99 35.86 -2.66 4.20
N TYR A 100 35.11 -2.31 3.14
CA TYR A 100 34.13 -1.23 3.17
C TYR A 100 32.99 -1.42 4.18
N VAL A 101 32.74 -2.66 4.65
CA VAL A 101 31.76 -2.95 5.71
C VAL A 101 32.37 -2.80 7.10
N HIS A 102 33.68 -3.03 7.25
CA HIS A 102 34.39 -2.77 8.50
C HIS A 102 34.50 -1.27 8.79
N ASP A 103 34.67 -0.44 7.76
CA ASP A 103 34.68 1.03 7.86
C ASP A 103 33.27 1.66 7.95
N ALA A 104 32.21 0.88 7.72
CA ALA A 104 30.83 1.38 7.72
C ALA A 104 30.29 1.61 9.14
N PRO A 105 29.34 2.55 9.34
CA PRO A 105 28.68 2.79 10.62
C PRO A 105 27.63 1.70 10.93
N VAL A 106 28.06 0.43 11.00
CA VAL A 106 27.19 -0.72 11.27
C VAL A 106 26.50 -0.54 12.62
N PHE A 107 25.17 -0.60 12.59
CA PHE A 107 24.29 -0.56 13.75
C PHE A 107 23.70 -1.95 14.00
N VAL A 108 23.74 -2.40 15.26
CA VAL A 108 23.10 -3.65 15.69
C VAL A 108 21.79 -3.29 16.37
N LEU A 109 20.68 -3.55 15.68
CA LEU A 109 19.33 -3.22 16.15
C LEU A 109 18.92 -4.08 17.35
N ALA A 110 19.21 -5.39 17.28
CA ALA A 110 18.91 -6.35 18.33
C ALA A 110 19.73 -7.64 18.15
N GLU A 111 20.20 -8.21 19.25
CA GLU A 111 20.74 -9.58 19.29
C GLU A 111 19.61 -10.60 19.17
N THR A 112 18.54 -10.42 19.95
CA THR A 112 17.33 -11.25 19.90
C THR A 112 16.22 -10.56 19.11
N TYR A 113 15.88 -11.12 17.95
CA TYR A 113 14.84 -10.57 17.07
C TYR A 113 13.40 -10.93 17.52
N THR A 114 13.22 -11.74 18.56
CA THR A 114 11.93 -12.32 18.98
C THR A 114 10.83 -11.29 19.18
N TYR A 115 11.09 -10.22 19.95
CA TYR A 115 10.10 -9.16 20.17
C TYR A 115 9.74 -8.43 18.87
N HIS A 116 10.75 -8.11 18.05
CA HIS A 116 10.60 -7.40 16.79
C HIS A 116 9.73 -8.20 15.81
N LEU A 117 9.98 -9.51 15.73
CA LEU A 117 9.25 -10.44 14.88
C LEU A 117 7.79 -10.60 15.36
N ILE A 118 7.56 -10.77 16.67
CA ILE A 118 6.22 -10.91 17.23
C ILE A 118 5.41 -9.63 17.02
N ALA A 119 6.00 -8.45 17.23
CA ALA A 119 5.35 -7.16 16.98
C ALA A 119 4.88 -7.03 15.52
N LEU A 120 5.79 -7.27 14.55
CA LEU A 120 5.48 -7.14 13.13
C LEU A 120 4.49 -8.21 12.63
N VAL A 121 4.68 -9.47 13.04
CA VAL A 121 3.79 -10.58 12.63
C VAL A 121 2.40 -10.42 13.25
N SER A 122 2.29 -10.02 14.53
CA SER A 122 0.98 -9.82 15.16
C SER A 122 0.18 -8.69 14.50
N LEU A 123 0.83 -7.57 14.18
CA LEU A 123 0.24 -6.45 13.43
C LEU A 123 -0.21 -6.86 12.00
N LEU A 124 0.62 -7.63 11.30
CA LEU A 124 0.29 -8.13 9.97
C LEU A 124 -0.90 -9.11 10.01
N VAL A 125 -0.89 -10.04 10.96
CA VAL A 125 -1.97 -11.04 11.12
C VAL A 125 -3.27 -10.37 11.55
N SER A 126 -3.26 -9.44 12.50
CA SER A 126 -4.47 -8.72 12.91
C SER A 126 -5.05 -7.91 11.75
N GLY A 127 -4.21 -7.18 11.01
CA GLY A 127 -4.65 -6.43 9.82
C GLY A 127 -5.22 -7.32 8.72
N CYS A 128 -4.60 -8.48 8.45
CA CYS A 128 -5.13 -9.45 7.49
C CYS A 128 -6.49 -10.03 7.93
N ILE A 129 -6.68 -10.30 9.22
CA ILE A 129 -7.95 -10.78 9.78
C ILE A 129 -9.04 -9.70 9.64
N GLU A 130 -8.75 -8.45 10.01
CA GLU A 130 -9.70 -7.34 9.90
C GLU A 130 -10.08 -7.05 8.44
N ALA A 131 -9.12 -7.01 7.52
CA ALA A 131 -9.38 -6.88 6.09
C ALA A 131 -10.29 -8.02 5.60
N GLY A 132 -10.00 -9.25 6.01
CA GLY A 132 -10.82 -10.42 5.71
C GLY A 132 -12.27 -10.28 6.22
N ILE A 133 -12.47 -9.81 7.45
CA ILE A 133 -13.80 -9.56 8.03
C ILE A 133 -14.55 -8.50 7.21
N ILE A 134 -13.93 -7.36 6.93
CA ILE A 134 -14.54 -6.25 6.17
C ILE A 134 -14.95 -6.70 4.77
N ILE A 135 -14.07 -7.43 4.06
CA ILE A 135 -14.34 -7.98 2.72
C ILE A 135 -15.50 -8.99 2.76
N ASN A 136 -15.55 -9.86 3.75
CA ASN A 136 -16.65 -10.82 3.93
C ASN A 136 -17.99 -10.13 4.21
N CYS A 137 -18.02 -9.11 5.08
CA CYS A 137 -19.22 -8.30 5.35
C CYS A 137 -19.73 -7.59 4.08
N LEU A 138 -18.82 -7.06 3.27
CA LEU A 138 -19.13 -6.37 2.01
C LEU A 138 -19.71 -7.32 0.96
N ASN A 139 -19.09 -8.50 0.78
CA ASN A 139 -19.61 -9.57 -0.08
C ASN A 139 -21.01 -10.04 0.35
N PHE A 140 -21.20 -10.29 1.65
CA PHE A 140 -22.51 -10.67 2.20
C PHE A 140 -23.59 -9.61 1.95
N PHE A 141 -23.27 -8.33 2.12
CA PHE A 141 -24.21 -7.24 1.87
C PHE A 141 -24.63 -7.17 0.39
N ILE A 142 -23.69 -7.32 -0.55
CA ILE A 142 -23.99 -7.31 -1.99
C ILE A 142 -24.89 -8.48 -2.37
N VAL A 143 -24.60 -9.70 -1.89
CA VAL A 143 -25.47 -10.87 -2.09
C VAL A 143 -26.87 -10.66 -1.49
N ARG A 144 -26.98 -9.96 -0.36
CA ARG A 144 -28.26 -9.60 0.26
C ARG A 144 -29.05 -8.55 -0.53
N GLN A 145 -28.39 -7.54 -1.10
CA GLN A 145 -29.05 -6.54 -1.96
C GLN A 145 -29.53 -7.15 -3.28
N LEU A 146 -28.72 -8.03 -3.89
CA LEU A 146 -29.08 -8.86 -5.04
C LEU A 146 -30.41 -9.62 -4.79
N LYS A 147 -30.49 -10.35 -3.67
CA LYS A 147 -31.69 -11.13 -3.29
C LYS A 147 -32.92 -10.24 -3.03
N ARG A 148 -32.73 -9.04 -2.46
CA ARG A 148 -33.82 -8.14 -2.05
C ARG A 148 -34.37 -7.24 -3.17
N LYS A 149 -33.75 -7.20 -4.36
CA LYS A 149 -34.15 -6.36 -5.52
C LYS A 149 -34.35 -4.86 -5.19
N ARG A 150 -33.72 -4.34 -4.13
CA ARG A 150 -33.89 -2.94 -3.66
C ARG A 150 -33.29 -1.89 -4.60
N ILE A 151 -32.46 -2.30 -5.57
CA ILE A 151 -31.73 -1.42 -6.47
C ILE A 151 -31.90 -1.87 -7.92
N SER A 152 -31.82 -0.92 -8.86
CA SER A 152 -31.95 -1.23 -10.29
C SER A 152 -30.82 -2.16 -10.76
N ARG A 153 -31.09 -2.94 -11.82
CA ARG A 153 -30.07 -3.80 -12.46
C ARG A 153 -28.85 -3.00 -12.95
N VAL A 154 -29.03 -1.73 -13.30
CA VAL A 154 -27.95 -0.84 -13.77
C VAL A 154 -27.08 -0.38 -12.60
N THR A 155 -27.69 0.14 -11.54
CA THR A 155 -27.00 0.58 -10.31
C THR A 155 -26.20 -0.56 -9.68
N LEU A 156 -26.81 -1.74 -9.61
CA LEU A 156 -26.17 -2.97 -9.11
C LEU A 156 -24.93 -3.36 -9.92
N LYS A 157 -25.03 -3.37 -11.26
CA LYS A 157 -23.88 -3.67 -12.14
C LYS A 157 -22.75 -2.65 -11.94
N LEU A 158 -23.08 -1.38 -11.77
CA LEU A 158 -22.11 -0.32 -11.49
C LEU A 158 -21.41 -0.53 -10.13
N GLN A 159 -22.17 -0.83 -9.07
CA GLN A 159 -21.63 -1.10 -7.74
C GLN A 159 -20.71 -2.34 -7.72
N ILE A 160 -21.10 -3.44 -8.36
CA ILE A 160 -20.26 -4.65 -8.47
C ILE A 160 -18.97 -4.34 -9.25
N LYS A 161 -19.07 -3.65 -10.39
CA LYS A 161 -17.89 -3.27 -11.18
C LYS A 161 -16.95 -2.35 -10.39
N PHE A 162 -17.49 -1.39 -9.64
CA PHE A 162 -16.73 -0.49 -8.79
C PHE A 162 -16.03 -1.22 -7.63
N LEU A 163 -16.71 -2.20 -7.01
CA LEU A 163 -16.07 -3.04 -5.99
C LEU A 163 -14.93 -3.87 -6.57
N ILE A 164 -15.14 -4.59 -7.67
CA ILE A 164 -14.09 -5.39 -8.30
C ILE A 164 -12.85 -4.53 -8.61
N VAL A 165 -13.09 -3.33 -9.16
CA VAL A 165 -12.05 -2.33 -9.42
C VAL A 165 -11.26 -1.95 -8.15
N ILE A 166 -11.94 -1.64 -7.05
CA ILE A 166 -11.27 -1.31 -5.78
C ILE A 166 -10.56 -2.53 -5.19
N SER A 167 -11.17 -3.70 -5.20
CA SER A 167 -10.53 -4.92 -4.68
C SER A 167 -9.22 -5.21 -5.40
N ILE A 168 -9.15 -5.01 -6.72
CA ILE A 168 -7.89 -5.12 -7.48
C ILE A 168 -6.94 -3.96 -7.13
N GLN A 169 -7.44 -2.72 -7.03
CA GLN A 169 -6.63 -1.55 -6.64
C GLN A 169 -5.92 -1.77 -5.29
N MET A 170 -6.60 -2.36 -4.31
CA MET A 170 -6.05 -2.64 -2.98
C MET A 170 -5.18 -3.90 -2.96
N LEU A 171 -5.52 -4.92 -3.76
CA LEU A 171 -4.79 -6.19 -3.79
C LEU A 171 -3.34 -6.02 -4.29
N VAL A 172 -3.10 -5.20 -5.33
CA VAL A 172 -1.75 -5.00 -5.89
C VAL A 172 -0.74 -4.50 -4.84
N PRO A 173 -0.94 -3.35 -4.15
CA PRO A 173 0.00 -2.90 -3.13
C PRO A 173 -0.01 -3.77 -1.88
N ALA A 174 -1.12 -4.46 -1.55
CA ALA A 174 -1.14 -5.43 -0.47
C ALA A 174 -0.21 -6.63 -0.77
N LEU A 175 -0.23 -7.19 -1.97
CA LEU A 175 0.68 -8.27 -2.37
C LEU A 175 2.14 -7.82 -2.36
N LEU A 176 2.43 -6.58 -2.80
CA LEU A 176 3.76 -5.98 -2.77
C LEU A 176 4.29 -5.69 -1.36
N MET A 177 3.43 -5.69 -0.33
CA MET A 177 3.85 -5.65 1.08
C MET A 177 3.91 -7.06 1.69
N VAL A 178 2.84 -7.83 1.57
CA VAL A 178 2.67 -9.14 2.24
C VAL A 178 3.68 -10.17 1.74
N ILE A 179 3.97 -10.22 0.44
CA ILE A 179 4.91 -11.21 -0.12
C ILE A 179 6.36 -10.97 0.37
N PRO A 180 6.94 -9.75 0.25
CA PRO A 180 8.26 -9.45 0.82
C PRO A 180 8.37 -9.70 2.34
N LEU A 181 7.36 -9.30 3.12
CA LEU A 181 7.34 -9.53 4.57
C LEU A 181 7.28 -11.02 4.92
N THR A 182 6.48 -11.81 4.18
CA THR A 182 6.39 -13.27 4.37
C THR A 182 7.72 -13.95 4.03
N TYR A 183 8.38 -13.55 2.94
CA TYR A 183 9.70 -14.07 2.60
C TYR A 183 10.74 -13.76 3.69
N SER A 184 10.73 -12.53 4.23
CA SER A 184 11.63 -12.12 5.32
C SER A 184 11.39 -12.94 6.59
N TRP A 185 10.12 -13.22 6.93
CA TRP A 185 9.76 -14.09 8.04
C TRP A 185 10.27 -15.54 7.84
N VAL A 186 10.08 -16.11 6.65
CA VAL A 186 10.60 -17.44 6.29
C VAL A 186 12.13 -17.49 6.41
N CYS A 187 12.85 -16.49 5.90
CA CYS A 187 14.31 -16.40 6.04
C CYS A 187 14.77 -16.46 7.49
N ILE A 188 14.09 -15.74 8.39
CA ILE A 188 14.38 -15.74 9.82
C ILE A 188 14.11 -17.12 10.45
N VAL A 189 12.95 -17.73 10.18
CA VAL A 189 12.57 -19.04 10.76
C VAL A 189 13.53 -20.16 10.32
N TYR A 190 13.97 -20.16 9.07
CA TYR A 190 14.89 -21.18 8.53
C TYR A 190 16.37 -20.82 8.70
N ASN A 191 16.70 -19.70 9.35
CA ASN A 191 18.06 -19.15 9.45
C ASN A 191 18.79 -19.05 8.09
N TYR A 192 18.03 -18.71 7.04
CA TYR A 192 18.53 -18.54 5.68
C TYR A 192 18.67 -17.05 5.36
N TYR A 193 19.81 -16.64 4.83
CA TYR A 193 20.05 -15.26 4.42
C TYR A 193 20.66 -15.19 3.03
N ASN A 194 20.13 -14.31 2.18
CA ASN A 194 20.65 -14.05 0.84
C ASN A 194 20.52 -12.55 0.53
N GLN A 195 21.65 -11.85 0.49
CA GLN A 195 21.69 -10.40 0.29
C GLN A 195 21.00 -9.96 -1.02
N ALA A 196 21.20 -10.70 -2.12
CA ALA A 196 20.63 -10.35 -3.41
C ALA A 196 19.09 -10.41 -3.38
N ILE A 197 18.53 -11.43 -2.74
CA ILE A 197 17.06 -11.55 -2.60
C ILE A 197 16.53 -10.53 -1.60
N MET A 198 17.23 -10.27 -0.49
CA MET A 198 16.84 -9.22 0.47
C MET A 198 16.84 -7.82 -0.15
N ASN A 199 17.77 -7.53 -1.06
CA ASN A 199 17.75 -6.27 -1.81
C ASN A 199 16.50 -6.18 -2.73
N ILE A 200 16.08 -7.28 -3.36
CA ILE A 200 14.84 -7.34 -4.17
C ILE A 200 13.60 -7.16 -3.29
N VAL A 201 13.56 -7.80 -2.12
CA VAL A 201 12.50 -7.68 -1.11
C VAL A 201 12.30 -6.22 -0.70
N ILE A 202 13.38 -5.52 -0.34
CA ILE A 202 13.35 -4.10 0.04
C ILE A 202 12.94 -3.22 -1.16
N ALA A 203 13.38 -3.54 -2.37
CA ALA A 203 12.97 -2.81 -3.58
C ALA A 203 11.46 -2.98 -3.86
N MET A 204 10.91 -4.20 -3.73
CA MET A 204 9.48 -4.45 -3.88
C MET A 204 8.66 -3.72 -2.80
N GLU A 205 9.10 -3.80 -1.55
CA GLU A 205 8.45 -3.16 -0.41
C GLU A 205 8.45 -1.63 -0.56
N THR A 206 9.56 -1.01 -0.98
CA THR A 206 9.63 0.45 -1.21
C THR A 206 8.85 0.91 -2.45
N MET A 207 8.76 0.09 -3.50
CA MET A 207 8.01 0.42 -4.73
C MET A 207 6.48 0.28 -4.61
N HIS A 208 5.95 -0.27 -3.50
CA HIS A 208 4.50 -0.49 -3.33
C HIS A 208 3.65 0.76 -3.61
N GLY A 209 4.12 1.95 -3.22
CA GLY A 209 3.40 3.23 -3.39
C GLY A 209 3.31 3.69 -4.84
N LEU A 210 4.36 3.45 -5.62
CA LEU A 210 4.37 3.67 -7.07
C LEU A 210 3.35 2.76 -7.75
N PHE A 211 3.41 1.45 -7.46
CA PHE A 211 2.47 0.49 -8.04
C PHE A 211 1.02 0.72 -7.60
N SER A 212 0.78 1.12 -6.34
CA SER A 212 -0.54 1.55 -5.85
C SER A 212 -1.10 2.70 -6.71
N THR A 213 -0.28 3.72 -6.96
CA THR A 213 -0.65 4.90 -7.75
C THR A 213 -0.90 4.55 -9.21
N LEU A 214 -0.02 3.77 -9.84
CA LEU A 214 -0.19 3.29 -11.22
C LEU A 214 -1.46 2.44 -11.36
N THR A 215 -1.71 1.52 -10.43
CA THR A 215 -2.91 0.67 -10.41
C THR A 215 -4.18 1.51 -10.28
N MET A 216 -4.18 2.49 -9.38
CA MET A 216 -5.28 3.45 -9.21
C MET A 216 -5.55 4.21 -10.51
N ILE A 217 -4.51 4.75 -11.13
CA ILE A 217 -4.62 5.44 -12.43
C ILE A 217 -5.17 4.50 -13.49
N PHE A 218 -4.57 3.32 -13.72
CA PHE A 218 -4.90 2.45 -14.85
C PHE A 218 -6.25 1.73 -14.73
N ILE A 219 -6.71 1.40 -13.52
CA ILE A 219 -7.98 0.68 -13.36
C ILE A 219 -9.17 1.64 -13.36
N HIS A 220 -9.04 2.82 -12.75
CA HIS A 220 -10.16 3.76 -12.61
C HIS A 220 -10.31 4.65 -13.84
N HIS A 221 -11.44 4.50 -14.54
CA HIS A 221 -11.82 5.35 -15.68
C HIS A 221 -11.60 6.86 -15.44
N PRO A 222 -12.12 7.50 -14.37
CA PRO A 222 -11.94 8.95 -14.21
C PRO A 222 -10.47 9.38 -14.09
N TYR A 223 -9.64 8.59 -13.41
CA TYR A 223 -8.21 8.89 -13.26
C TYR A 223 -7.44 8.68 -14.57
N ARG A 224 -7.68 7.58 -15.30
CA ARG A 224 -7.17 7.42 -16.68
C ARG A 224 -7.53 8.61 -17.56
N THR A 225 -8.80 9.01 -17.58
CA THR A 225 -9.28 10.11 -18.43
C THR A 225 -8.62 11.43 -18.05
N ALA A 226 -8.47 11.73 -16.76
CA ALA A 226 -7.77 12.93 -16.30
C ALA A 226 -6.30 12.94 -16.76
N VAL A 227 -5.56 11.85 -16.50
CA VAL A 227 -4.14 11.71 -16.87
C VAL A 227 -3.96 11.76 -18.39
N PHE A 228 -4.76 11.04 -19.18
CA PHE A 228 -4.67 11.06 -20.64
C PHE A 228 -5.06 12.41 -21.26
N ASN A 229 -5.92 13.19 -20.61
CA ASN A 229 -6.26 14.55 -21.04
C ASN A 229 -5.18 15.60 -20.72
N MET A 230 -4.24 15.32 -19.80
CA MET A 230 -3.10 16.19 -19.50
C MET A 230 -2.01 16.10 -20.57
N PHE A 231 -1.89 14.97 -21.28
CA PHE A 231 -0.98 14.88 -22.41
C PHE A 231 -1.49 15.75 -23.58
N PRO A 232 -0.61 16.51 -24.25
CA PRO A 232 -0.98 17.25 -25.45
C PRO A 232 -1.62 16.31 -26.48
N LYS A 233 -2.69 16.74 -27.15
CA LYS A 233 -3.32 16.01 -28.25
C LYS A 233 -2.38 15.97 -29.46
N TRP A 234 -1.38 15.10 -29.42
CA TRP A 234 -0.32 14.97 -30.43
C TRP A 234 -0.81 14.39 -31.77
N SER A 235 -2.10 14.02 -31.88
CA SER A 235 -2.75 13.63 -33.13
C SER A 235 -4.08 14.36 -33.34
N LYS A 236 -4.00 15.69 -33.60
CA LYS A 236 -4.99 16.50 -34.36
C LYS A 236 -4.37 17.75 -35.02
N ARG A 237 -3.06 17.71 -35.37
CA ARG A 237 -2.35 18.82 -36.05
C ARG A 237 -1.65 18.41 -37.37
N VAL A 238 -2.26 17.49 -38.10
CA VAL A 238 -2.00 17.23 -39.53
C VAL A 238 -3.37 16.96 -40.16
N ALA A 239 -3.93 17.81 -41.02
CA ALA A 239 -3.55 19.16 -41.45
C ALA A 239 -4.82 19.99 -41.80
N PRO A 240 -4.77 21.35 -41.79
CA PRO A 240 -5.77 22.20 -42.41
C PRO A 240 -5.27 22.87 -43.72
N GLY A 241 -6.09 22.82 -44.78
CA GLY A 241 -5.80 23.34 -46.13
C GLY A 241 -5.14 22.29 -47.04
N GLU A 242 -5.48 22.11 -48.32
CA GLU A 242 -6.42 22.79 -49.24
C GLU A 242 -7.22 21.69 -50.01
N ASN A 243 -8.45 21.88 -50.51
CA ASN A 243 -8.76 22.76 -51.65
C ASN A 243 -10.25 23.13 -51.77
N THR A 244 -10.49 24.18 -52.55
CA THR A 244 -11.75 24.93 -52.68
C THR A 244 -12.74 24.33 -53.70
N SER A 245 -14.01 24.73 -53.58
CA SER A 245 -15.07 24.72 -54.60
C SER A 245 -15.57 23.39 -55.19
N MET A 246 -16.82 23.00 -54.84
CA MET A 246 -17.92 22.98 -55.82
C MET A 246 -19.31 22.94 -55.13
N PHE A 247 -20.29 23.63 -55.73
CA PHE A 247 -21.74 23.60 -55.45
C PHE A 247 -22.28 24.07 -54.07
N GLN A 248 -22.47 25.38 -53.95
CA GLN A 248 -23.76 25.89 -53.46
C GLN A 248 -24.75 25.94 -54.63
N ASN A 249 -25.95 25.36 -54.49
CA ASN A 249 -27.23 25.98 -54.87
C ASN A 249 -28.44 25.05 -54.66
N GLY A 250 -29.57 25.65 -54.26
CA GLY A 250 -30.89 25.02 -54.15
C GLY A 250 -31.18 24.40 -52.78
N SER A 251 -32.28 24.66 -52.07
CA SER A 251 -33.36 25.65 -52.11
C SER A 251 -34.44 25.14 -51.16
N ALA A 252 -34.92 25.98 -50.24
CA ALA A 252 -36.24 25.92 -49.58
C ALA A 252 -36.66 24.71 -48.69
N PHE A 253 -37.38 25.10 -47.64
CA PHE A 253 -38.31 24.38 -46.73
C PHE A 253 -39.37 23.48 -47.41
N PRO A 254 -40.24 22.71 -46.68
CA PRO A 254 -40.45 22.67 -45.21
C PRO A 254 -40.57 21.26 -44.57
N THR A 255 -40.76 21.26 -43.24
CA THR A 255 -41.31 20.19 -42.41
C THR A 255 -42.71 19.73 -42.84
N ILE A 256 -42.88 18.41 -43.02
CA ILE A 256 -44.13 17.65 -42.86
C ILE A 256 -43.70 16.28 -42.30
N ASN A 257 -44.25 15.76 -41.19
CA ASN A 257 -45.22 16.31 -40.23
C ASN A 257 -44.67 16.10 -38.80
#